data_AF-A0A382ALY0-F1
#
_entry.id   AF-A0A382ALY0-F1
#
_cell.length_a   1.000
_cell.length_b   1.000
_cell.length_c   1.000
_cell.angle_alpha   90.00
_cell.angle_beta   90.00
_cell.angle_gamma   90.00
#
_symmetry.space_group_name_H-M   'P 1'
#
loop_
_entity.id
_entity.type
_entity.pdbx_description
1 polymer ?
#
loop_
_entity_poly.entity_id
_entity_poly.type
_entity_poly.pdbx_seq_one_letter_code
_entity_poly.pdbx_strand_id
1 'polypeptide(L)'
;MSSNLTSGEMHVSPKIDGELWFMIIENDEVVLSNTRGKLIAGDIPLLSEVNKISSRFKGRSILAGELFVATKEGRPRVSDLASALGGGAKAKVETLGFAAFDIISGGDAKSTMPLADYKDRLTLIERLLDGGKRVKCVKTETINSPKEAIGYFEDWVEGGKAEGLVVRAGEGRTYKVKPSLSVDAVIIGYTEKSDDSSQVRSILLALMRADESFQLLGSCGSLGDAKSRKEMMKKIQKSQVESNWRYTSGDGAIYRFVKPEVTVEIKGVDVQSEDSSGDPIRKMVLSYKDNEWLALQKLPCASIHHPVFVRYRSDKQVNTLDLRIEQITDRCLISNTETKAEAAKLSASEIVRREVYTKIVKETTSVRKLVVWKTNKEELDSNYPAYVVHWTDYSPDRKDPLKREVRLASAKKTATTIAEQMLEKNIKKGWEKTTA
;
A
#
# COMPACT_ATOMS: atom_id res chain seq x y z
N MET A 1 16.42 16.46 -23.94
CA MET A 1 16.49 15.33 -22.99
C MET A 1 17.46 14.29 -23.54
N SER A 2 18.57 14.01 -22.86
CA SER A 2 19.43 12.87 -23.16
C SER A 2 18.79 11.62 -22.58
N SER A 3 18.37 10.66 -23.41
CA SER A 3 17.86 9.38 -22.92
C SER A 3 19.03 8.49 -22.49
N ASN A 4 18.90 7.81 -21.34
CA ASN A 4 19.80 6.70 -20.96
C ASN A 4 19.50 5.40 -21.74
N LEU A 5 18.53 5.43 -22.66
CA LEU A 5 18.25 4.36 -23.60
C LEU A 5 19.33 4.36 -24.67
N THR A 6 19.70 3.16 -25.11
CA THR A 6 20.73 2.93 -26.11
C THR A 6 20.18 3.14 -27.51
N SER A 7 21.07 3.42 -28.46
CA SER A 7 20.74 3.54 -29.88
C SER A 7 20.64 2.16 -30.53
N GLY A 8 19.69 1.97 -31.45
CA GLY A 8 19.49 0.72 -32.19
C GLY A 8 18.03 0.30 -32.23
N GLU A 9 17.75 -0.83 -32.88
CA GLU A 9 16.43 -1.48 -32.86
C GLU A 9 16.08 -1.85 -31.40
N MET A 10 14.90 -1.43 -30.95
CA MET A 10 14.36 -1.78 -29.64
C MET A 10 12.90 -2.19 -29.78
N HIS A 11 12.43 -3.00 -28.84
CA HIS A 11 11.05 -3.46 -28.77
C HIS A 11 10.38 -2.88 -27.52
N VAL A 12 9.30 -2.13 -27.74
CA VAL A 12 8.54 -1.43 -26.70
C VAL A 12 7.21 -2.13 -26.48
N SER A 13 6.93 -2.48 -25.24
CA SER A 13 5.66 -3.08 -24.82
C SER A 13 5.08 -2.32 -23.64
N PRO A 14 3.74 -2.30 -23.47
CA PRO A 14 3.15 -1.70 -22.29
C PRO A 14 3.58 -2.51 -21.07
N LYS A 15 3.96 -1.82 -19.99
CA LYS A 15 4.14 -2.46 -18.70
C LYS A 15 2.77 -2.70 -18.09
N ILE A 16 2.34 -3.95 -18.13
CA ILE A 16 1.12 -4.41 -17.45
C ILE A 16 1.39 -4.43 -15.94
N ASP A 17 0.40 -4.02 -15.16
CA ASP A 17 0.43 -3.98 -13.70
C ASP A 17 -0.31 -5.21 -13.16
N GLY A 18 0.41 -6.33 -13.11
CA GLY A 18 -0.07 -7.61 -12.64
C GLY A 18 1.01 -8.33 -11.84
N GLU A 19 1.09 -9.64 -11.97
CA GLU A 19 2.19 -10.44 -11.41
C GLU A 19 2.92 -11.23 -12.49
N LEU A 20 4.23 -11.43 -12.32
CA LEU A 20 5.01 -12.35 -13.14
C LEU A 20 4.60 -13.80 -12.85
N TRP A 21 4.15 -14.50 -13.88
CA TRP A 21 3.82 -15.92 -13.85
C TRP A 21 4.41 -16.65 -15.07
N PHE A 22 4.61 -17.95 -14.92
CA PHE A 22 5.09 -18.84 -15.96
C PHE A 22 3.99 -19.80 -16.34
N MET A 23 3.62 -19.80 -17.62
CA MET A 23 2.70 -20.77 -18.16
C MET A 23 3.49 -21.97 -18.67
N ILE A 24 3.20 -23.15 -18.12
CA ILE A 24 3.88 -24.40 -18.41
C ILE A 24 2.89 -25.27 -19.17
N ILE A 25 3.28 -25.70 -20.37
CA ILE A 25 2.53 -26.62 -21.22
C ILE A 25 3.34 -27.90 -21.42
N GLU A 26 2.80 -29.03 -21.00
CA GLU A 26 3.44 -30.34 -21.09
C GLU A 26 2.38 -31.44 -21.10
N ASN A 27 2.48 -32.42 -22.02
CA ASN A 27 1.58 -33.59 -22.08
C ASN A 27 0.07 -33.24 -22.05
N ASP A 28 -0.34 -32.22 -22.80
CA ASP A 28 -1.73 -31.70 -22.82
C ASP A 28 -2.25 -31.18 -21.47
N GLU A 29 -1.33 -30.85 -20.55
CA GLU A 29 -1.62 -30.12 -19.33
C GLU A 29 -1.09 -28.69 -19.45
N VAL A 30 -1.87 -27.73 -18.93
CA VAL A 30 -1.50 -26.32 -18.87
C VAL A 30 -1.66 -25.85 -17.43
N VAL A 31 -0.56 -25.35 -16.85
CA VAL A 31 -0.55 -24.79 -15.50
C VAL A 31 0.16 -23.44 -15.48
N LEU A 32 -0.17 -22.62 -14.50
CA LEU A 32 0.55 -21.40 -14.18
C LEU A 32 1.35 -21.60 -12.90
N SER A 33 2.60 -21.17 -12.89
CA SER A 33 3.48 -21.18 -11.71
C SER A 33 4.11 -19.82 -11.48
N ASN A 34 4.24 -19.38 -10.24
CA ASN A 34 5.02 -18.18 -9.92
C ASN A 34 6.41 -18.53 -9.40
N THR A 35 7.26 -17.52 -9.20
CA THR A 35 8.64 -17.68 -8.71
C THR A 35 8.75 -18.29 -7.30
N ARG A 36 7.62 -18.36 -6.56
CA ARG A 36 7.53 -18.97 -5.22
C ARG A 36 6.97 -20.39 -5.26
N GLY A 37 6.77 -20.97 -6.44
CA GLY A 37 6.23 -22.32 -6.63
C GLY A 37 4.72 -22.44 -6.35
N LYS A 38 3.97 -21.33 -6.27
CA LYS A 38 2.51 -21.42 -6.24
C LYS A 38 2.02 -21.86 -7.62
N LEU A 39 1.08 -22.80 -7.63
CA LEU A 39 0.47 -23.33 -8.85
C LEU A 39 -0.98 -22.89 -8.97
N ILE A 40 -1.39 -22.56 -10.20
CA ILE A 40 -2.77 -22.39 -10.62
C ILE A 40 -3.02 -23.43 -11.72
N ALA A 41 -3.98 -24.32 -11.48
CA ALA A 41 -4.35 -25.42 -12.37
C ALA A 41 -5.86 -25.71 -12.26
N GLY A 42 -6.38 -26.51 -13.19
CA GLY A 42 -7.79 -26.91 -13.25
C GLY A 42 -8.59 -26.16 -14.32
N ASP A 43 -9.92 -26.18 -14.20
CA ASP A 43 -10.83 -25.59 -15.19
C ASP A 43 -10.93 -24.08 -15.01
N ILE A 44 -9.89 -23.38 -15.47
CA ILE A 44 -9.79 -21.92 -15.46
C ILE A 44 -9.82 -21.45 -16.91
N PRO A 45 -10.66 -20.46 -17.27
CA PRO A 45 -10.90 -20.11 -18.67
C PRO A 45 -9.65 -19.82 -19.51
N LEU A 46 -8.61 -19.20 -18.93
CA LEU A 46 -7.34 -18.94 -19.64
C LEU A 46 -6.52 -20.21 -19.88
N LEU A 47 -6.54 -21.18 -18.93
CA LEU A 47 -5.84 -22.47 -19.09
C LEU A 47 -6.57 -23.33 -20.11
N SER A 48 -7.91 -23.37 -20.02
CA SER A 48 -8.77 -24.09 -20.97
C SER A 48 -8.67 -23.51 -22.39
N GLU A 49 -8.39 -22.21 -22.55
CA GLU A 49 -8.08 -21.59 -23.84
C GLU A 49 -6.79 -22.14 -24.45
N VAL A 50 -5.71 -22.21 -23.66
CA VAL A 50 -4.40 -22.68 -24.14
C VAL A 50 -4.42 -24.20 -24.36
N ASN A 51 -5.16 -24.94 -23.55
CA ASN A 51 -5.26 -26.38 -23.71
C ASN A 51 -5.85 -26.77 -25.09
N LYS A 52 -6.79 -25.99 -25.62
CA LYS A 52 -7.36 -26.20 -26.96
C LYS A 52 -6.34 -26.01 -28.09
N ILE A 53 -5.24 -25.32 -27.82
CA ILE A 53 -4.16 -25.07 -28.78
C ILE A 53 -2.85 -25.74 -28.34
N SER A 54 -2.87 -26.68 -27.38
CA SER A 54 -1.69 -27.37 -26.84
C SER A 54 -0.85 -28.03 -27.95
N SER A 55 -1.51 -28.54 -28.98
CA SER A 55 -0.89 -29.20 -30.14
C SER A 55 0.05 -28.30 -30.95
N ARG A 56 -0.07 -26.96 -30.84
CA ARG A 56 0.85 -25.99 -31.44
C ARG A 56 2.22 -26.00 -30.77
N PHE A 57 2.28 -26.36 -29.49
CA PHE A 57 3.49 -26.37 -28.68
C PHE A 57 4.26 -27.67 -28.89
N LYS A 58 5.58 -27.57 -28.96
CA LYS A 58 6.51 -28.72 -29.09
C LYS A 58 7.41 -28.82 -27.87
N GLY A 59 7.46 -30.03 -27.31
CA GLY A 59 8.16 -30.30 -26.06
C GLY A 59 7.55 -29.55 -24.87
N ARG A 60 8.21 -29.65 -23.72
CA ARG A 60 7.84 -28.87 -22.54
C ARG A 60 8.06 -27.39 -22.80
N SER A 61 6.95 -26.67 -22.94
CA SER A 61 6.96 -25.24 -23.27
C SER A 61 6.73 -24.40 -22.03
N ILE A 62 7.54 -23.36 -21.84
CA ILE A 62 7.44 -22.45 -20.69
C ILE A 62 7.42 -21.01 -21.21
N LEU A 63 6.28 -20.34 -21.08
CA LEU A 63 6.11 -18.93 -21.41
C LEU A 63 6.25 -18.09 -20.13
N ALA A 64 7.04 -17.02 -20.18
CA ALA A 64 7.04 -15.99 -19.16
C ALA A 64 6.06 -14.88 -19.55
N GLY A 65 5.21 -14.47 -18.61
CA GLY A 65 4.20 -13.46 -18.88
C GLY A 65 3.68 -12.78 -17.63
N GLU A 66 2.89 -11.75 -17.84
CA GLU A 66 2.17 -11.06 -16.78
C GLU A 66 0.77 -11.68 -16.66
N LEU A 67 0.41 -12.17 -15.48
CA LEU A 67 -0.96 -12.51 -15.10
C LEU A 67 -1.64 -11.26 -14.55
N PHE A 68 -2.84 -10.95 -15.03
CA PHE A 68 -3.56 -9.73 -14.65
C PHE A 68 -5.08 -9.95 -14.67
N VAL A 69 -5.82 -8.98 -14.12
CA VAL A 69 -7.28 -8.92 -14.24
C VAL A 69 -7.64 -8.00 -15.40
N ALA A 70 -8.37 -8.53 -16.38
CA ALA A 70 -8.85 -7.76 -17.52
C ALA A 70 -9.96 -6.79 -17.06
N THR A 71 -9.78 -5.52 -17.39
CA THR A 71 -10.72 -4.43 -17.08
C THR A 71 -11.43 -3.99 -18.36
N LYS A 72 -12.68 -3.51 -18.25
CA LYS A 72 -13.40 -2.89 -19.37
C LYS A 72 -12.97 -1.44 -19.60
N GLU A 73 -12.56 -0.77 -18.53
CA GLU A 73 -12.13 0.62 -18.51
C GLU A 73 -10.79 0.72 -17.77
N GLY A 74 -9.91 1.61 -18.23
CA GLY A 74 -8.59 1.83 -17.65
C GLY A 74 -7.63 0.64 -17.81
N ARG A 75 -6.49 0.73 -17.13
CA ARG A 75 -5.46 -0.30 -17.10
C ARG A 75 -5.66 -1.29 -15.94
N PRO A 76 -5.13 -2.53 -16.03
CA PRO A 76 -5.05 -3.45 -14.90
C PRO A 76 -4.31 -2.86 -13.70
N ARG A 77 -4.61 -3.37 -12.50
CA ARG A 77 -3.89 -3.09 -11.25
C ARG A 77 -3.54 -4.39 -10.54
N VAL A 78 -2.33 -4.49 -9.97
CA VAL A 78 -1.91 -5.71 -9.24
C VAL A 78 -2.82 -6.02 -8.04
N SER A 79 -3.41 -5.01 -7.40
CA SER A 79 -4.37 -5.19 -6.30
C SER A 79 -5.62 -5.98 -6.72
N ASP A 80 -6.05 -5.82 -7.97
CA ASP A 80 -7.24 -6.50 -8.48
C ASP A 80 -6.98 -8.00 -8.63
N LEU A 81 -5.74 -8.38 -8.96
CA LEU A 81 -5.33 -9.78 -9.05
C LEU A 81 -5.37 -10.45 -7.67
N ALA A 82 -4.84 -9.79 -6.64
CA ALA A 82 -4.91 -10.30 -5.27
C ALA A 82 -6.37 -10.51 -4.82
N SER A 83 -7.25 -9.55 -5.14
CA SER A 83 -8.69 -9.64 -4.87
C SER A 83 -9.37 -10.76 -5.65
N ALA A 84 -9.06 -10.91 -6.94
CA ALA A 84 -9.67 -11.93 -7.81
C ALA A 84 -9.30 -13.35 -7.35
N LEU A 85 -8.05 -13.57 -6.94
CA LEU A 85 -7.55 -14.87 -6.47
C LEU A 85 -7.93 -15.18 -5.02
N GLY A 86 -8.26 -14.18 -4.21
CA GLY A 86 -8.55 -14.34 -2.77
C GLY A 86 -9.90 -14.99 -2.42
N GLY A 87 -10.79 -15.19 -3.40
CA GLY A 87 -12.16 -15.64 -3.17
C GLY A 87 -12.36 -17.15 -2.92
N GLY A 88 -11.31 -17.95 -2.92
CA GLY A 88 -11.41 -19.42 -2.83
C GLY A 88 -12.29 -19.96 -3.96
N ALA A 89 -13.34 -20.72 -3.62
CA ALA A 89 -14.29 -21.24 -4.60
C ALA A 89 -15.09 -20.15 -5.36
N LYS A 90 -15.10 -18.90 -4.86
CA LYS A 90 -15.75 -17.74 -5.49
C LYS A 90 -14.73 -16.81 -6.17
N ALA A 91 -13.50 -17.25 -6.35
CA ALA A 91 -12.49 -16.48 -7.07
C ALA A 91 -12.99 -16.13 -8.47
N LYS A 92 -12.79 -14.87 -8.89
CA LYS A 92 -13.24 -14.36 -10.19
C LYS A 92 -12.24 -14.73 -11.29
N VAL A 93 -12.01 -16.02 -11.48
CA VAL A 93 -11.00 -16.55 -12.40
C VAL A 93 -11.35 -16.27 -13.87
N GLU A 94 -12.62 -15.97 -14.16
CA GLU A 94 -13.14 -15.59 -15.46
C GLU A 94 -12.71 -14.20 -15.93
N THR A 95 -12.16 -13.37 -15.05
CA THR A 95 -11.61 -12.06 -15.43
C THR A 95 -10.10 -12.10 -15.65
N LEU A 96 -9.45 -13.25 -15.44
CA LEU A 96 -8.00 -13.37 -15.61
C LEU A 96 -7.59 -13.35 -17.09
N GLY A 97 -6.45 -12.70 -17.33
CA GLY A 97 -5.74 -12.69 -18.60
C GLY A 97 -4.23 -12.89 -18.39
N PHE A 98 -3.55 -13.37 -19.42
CA PHE A 98 -2.11 -13.61 -19.43
C PHE A 98 -1.47 -12.99 -20.68
N ALA A 99 -0.49 -12.13 -20.47
CA ALA A 99 0.28 -11.51 -21.55
C ALA A 99 1.69 -12.10 -21.56
N ALA A 100 1.93 -13.06 -22.45
CA ALA A 100 3.24 -13.67 -22.64
C ALA A 100 4.19 -12.66 -23.27
N PHE A 101 5.34 -12.43 -22.64
CA PHE A 101 6.35 -11.50 -23.14
C PHE A 101 7.69 -12.17 -23.42
N ASP A 102 7.89 -13.41 -22.99
CA ASP A 102 9.07 -14.21 -23.32
C ASP A 102 8.75 -15.72 -23.33
N ILE A 103 9.66 -16.52 -23.90
CA ILE A 103 9.61 -17.99 -23.92
C ILE A 103 10.96 -18.54 -23.46
N ILE A 104 10.93 -19.46 -22.49
CA ILE A 104 12.11 -20.02 -21.84
C ILE A 104 12.49 -21.35 -22.49
N SER A 105 11.50 -22.19 -22.79
CA SER A 105 11.69 -23.50 -23.41
C SER A 105 10.52 -23.85 -24.33
N GLY A 106 10.72 -24.85 -25.18
CA GLY A 106 9.73 -25.33 -26.14
C GLY A 106 9.84 -24.66 -27.50
N GLY A 107 8.76 -24.71 -28.27
CA GLY A 107 8.73 -24.21 -29.64
C GLY A 107 7.43 -24.54 -30.36
N ASP A 108 7.44 -24.28 -31.66
CA ASP A 108 6.42 -24.74 -32.61
C ASP A 108 7.06 -25.64 -33.68
N ALA A 109 6.34 -25.92 -34.76
CA ALA A 109 6.86 -26.72 -35.86
C ALA A 109 7.97 -26.01 -36.69
N LYS A 110 8.17 -24.70 -36.52
CA LYS A 110 9.09 -23.87 -37.31
C LYS A 110 10.33 -23.44 -36.52
N SER A 111 10.20 -23.25 -35.21
CA SER A 111 11.25 -22.71 -34.35
C SER A 111 11.21 -23.38 -32.99
N THR A 112 12.38 -23.76 -32.48
CA THR A 112 12.56 -24.31 -31.13
C THR A 112 13.57 -23.47 -30.37
N MET A 113 13.39 -23.36 -29.05
CA MET A 113 14.40 -22.80 -28.17
C MET A 113 15.69 -23.66 -28.19
N PRO A 114 16.88 -23.04 -28.03
CA PRO A 114 17.10 -21.63 -27.69
C PRO A 114 17.09 -20.68 -28.90
N LEU A 115 16.48 -19.51 -28.73
CA LEU A 115 16.52 -18.38 -29.67
C LEU A 115 17.22 -17.19 -28.99
N ALA A 116 18.32 -16.73 -29.59
CA ALA A 116 19.16 -15.68 -29.01
C ALA A 116 18.46 -14.31 -29.00
N ASP A 117 17.88 -13.94 -30.15
CA ASP A 117 17.29 -12.62 -30.34
C ASP A 117 15.86 -12.57 -29.79
N TYR A 118 15.54 -11.46 -29.11
CA TYR A 118 14.21 -11.24 -28.56
C TYR A 118 13.13 -11.22 -29.65
N LYS A 119 13.46 -10.66 -30.83
CA LYS A 119 12.55 -10.61 -31.98
C LYS A 119 12.08 -11.99 -32.44
N ASP A 120 12.98 -12.97 -32.44
CA ASP A 120 12.64 -14.34 -32.83
C ASP A 120 11.75 -15.01 -31.78
N ARG A 121 12.05 -14.77 -30.49
CA ARG A 121 11.19 -15.22 -29.37
C ARG A 121 9.81 -14.59 -29.43
N LEU A 122 9.72 -13.28 -29.68
CA LEU A 122 8.46 -12.55 -29.85
C LEU A 122 7.64 -13.15 -31.00
N THR A 123 8.26 -13.30 -32.17
CA THR A 123 7.60 -13.88 -33.36
C THR A 123 7.09 -15.30 -33.09
N LEU A 124 7.85 -16.11 -32.35
CA LEU A 124 7.42 -17.45 -31.94
C LEU A 124 6.19 -17.39 -31.01
N ILE A 125 6.20 -16.51 -30.01
CA ILE A 125 5.08 -16.36 -29.06
C ILE A 125 3.82 -15.87 -29.78
N GLU A 126 3.95 -14.92 -30.72
CA GLU A 126 2.84 -14.44 -31.55
C GLU A 126 2.18 -15.57 -32.34
N ARG A 127 2.96 -16.45 -32.98
CA ARG A 127 2.42 -17.61 -33.69
C ARG A 127 1.77 -18.63 -32.76
N LEU A 128 2.40 -18.92 -31.62
CA LEU A 128 1.87 -19.88 -30.65
C LEU A 128 0.50 -19.43 -30.14
N LEU A 129 0.36 -18.14 -29.79
CA LEU A 129 -0.81 -17.57 -29.14
C LEU A 129 -1.78 -16.86 -30.11
N ASP A 130 -1.61 -17.07 -31.42
CA ASP A 130 -2.48 -16.46 -32.44
C ASP A 130 -3.95 -16.85 -32.21
N GLY A 131 -4.84 -15.86 -32.32
CA GLY A 131 -6.28 -16.00 -32.06
C GLY A 131 -6.67 -16.07 -30.57
N GLY A 132 -5.72 -15.98 -29.64
CA GLY A 132 -5.98 -15.96 -28.20
C GLY A 132 -6.88 -14.79 -27.77
N LYS A 133 -7.74 -15.01 -26.78
CA LYS A 133 -8.61 -13.98 -26.20
C LYS A 133 -8.11 -13.57 -24.83
N ARG A 134 -7.84 -14.53 -23.96
CA ARG A 134 -7.37 -14.34 -22.58
C ARG A 134 -5.86 -14.48 -22.48
N VAL A 135 -5.25 -15.28 -23.34
CA VAL A 135 -3.81 -15.52 -23.37
C VAL A 135 -3.27 -14.99 -24.69
N LYS A 136 -2.42 -13.98 -24.63
CA LYS A 136 -1.91 -13.28 -25.82
C LYS A 136 -0.41 -13.03 -25.70
N CYS A 137 0.26 -12.88 -26.84
CA CYS A 137 1.54 -12.20 -26.85
C CYS A 137 1.35 -10.75 -26.41
N VAL A 138 2.27 -10.21 -25.61
CA VAL A 138 2.23 -8.82 -25.20
C VAL A 138 2.34 -7.92 -26.42
N LYS A 139 1.48 -6.91 -26.51
CA LYS A 139 1.58 -5.91 -27.59
C LYS A 139 2.98 -5.32 -27.59
N THR A 140 3.65 -5.37 -28.73
CA THR A 140 5.03 -4.91 -28.85
C THR A 140 5.20 -4.17 -30.16
N GLU A 141 5.83 -3.00 -30.09
CA GLU A 141 6.14 -2.14 -31.23
C GLU A 141 7.65 -2.05 -31.38
N THR A 142 8.14 -2.04 -32.61
CA THR A 142 9.57 -1.87 -32.89
C THR A 142 9.87 -0.39 -33.10
N ILE A 143 10.89 0.12 -32.41
CA ILE A 143 11.39 1.48 -32.55
C ILE A 143 12.87 1.45 -32.93
N ASN A 144 13.33 2.49 -33.63
CA ASN A 144 14.74 2.60 -34.06
C ASN A 144 15.50 3.69 -33.31
N SER A 145 14.79 4.49 -32.50
CA SER A 145 15.39 5.54 -31.70
C SER A 145 14.70 5.70 -30.34
N PRO A 146 15.45 6.07 -29.28
CA PRO A 146 14.85 6.40 -27.98
C PRO A 146 13.78 7.49 -28.00
N LYS A 147 13.79 8.37 -29.00
CA LYS A 147 12.80 9.46 -29.12
C LYS A 147 11.41 8.92 -29.44
N GLU A 148 11.32 7.84 -30.22
CA GLU A 148 10.03 7.22 -30.55
C GLU A 148 9.33 6.63 -29.31
N ALA A 149 10.09 6.20 -28.30
CA ALA A 149 9.52 5.73 -27.03
C ALA A 149 8.70 6.79 -26.29
N ILE A 150 8.93 8.09 -26.57
CA ILE A 150 8.17 9.20 -25.97
C ILE A 150 6.72 9.15 -26.45
N GLY A 151 6.48 8.98 -27.75
CA GLY A 151 5.11 8.91 -28.28
C GLY A 151 4.31 7.73 -27.72
N TYR A 152 4.96 6.57 -27.54
CA TYR A 152 4.35 5.43 -26.87
C TYR A 152 4.13 5.67 -25.38
N PHE A 153 5.00 6.43 -24.72
CA PHE A 153 4.82 6.79 -23.33
C PHE A 153 3.61 7.72 -23.16
N GLU A 154 3.47 8.74 -23.99
CA GLU A 154 2.32 9.64 -24.00
C GLU A 154 1.01 8.87 -24.29
N ASP A 155 0.96 8.05 -25.35
CA ASP A 155 -0.25 7.31 -25.72
C ASP A 155 -0.64 6.23 -24.70
N TRP A 156 0.31 5.41 -24.24
CA TRP A 156 -0.01 4.27 -23.38
C TRP A 156 0.00 4.61 -21.90
N VAL A 157 0.95 5.43 -21.44
CA VAL A 157 1.13 5.69 -20.01
C VAL A 157 0.33 6.91 -19.58
N GLU A 158 0.50 8.05 -20.25
CA GLU A 158 -0.24 9.27 -19.92
C GLU A 158 -1.72 9.16 -20.34
N GLY A 159 -1.99 8.44 -21.44
CA GLY A 159 -3.35 8.02 -21.83
C GLY A 159 -4.01 6.98 -20.91
N GLY A 160 -3.35 6.55 -19.82
CA GLY A 160 -3.95 5.69 -18.78
C GLY A 160 -4.11 4.20 -19.15
N LYS A 161 -3.52 3.75 -20.25
CA LYS A 161 -3.64 2.36 -20.77
C LYS A 161 -2.60 1.40 -20.19
N ALA A 162 -1.49 1.90 -19.64
CA ALA A 162 -0.38 1.12 -19.10
C ALA A 162 0.27 1.80 -17.88
N GLU A 163 0.94 1.03 -17.02
CA GLU A 163 1.67 1.57 -15.86
C GLU A 163 2.99 2.26 -16.25
N GLY A 164 3.48 1.93 -17.44
CA GLY A 164 4.77 2.33 -17.96
C GLY A 164 5.04 1.60 -19.26
N LEU A 165 6.30 1.60 -19.68
CA LEU A 165 6.82 0.83 -20.80
C LEU A 165 7.86 -0.17 -20.33
N VAL A 166 7.96 -1.29 -21.03
CA VAL A 166 9.13 -2.17 -21.02
C VAL A 166 9.80 -2.03 -22.38
N VAL A 167 11.04 -1.54 -22.38
CA VAL A 167 11.85 -1.34 -23.59
C VAL A 167 12.96 -2.38 -23.57
N ARG A 168 12.97 -3.27 -24.56
CA ARG A 168 14.00 -4.31 -24.74
C ARG A 168 14.92 -3.88 -25.87
N ALA A 169 16.18 -3.61 -25.55
CA ALA A 169 17.18 -3.20 -26.52
C ALA A 169 17.86 -4.41 -27.17
N GLY A 170 18.30 -4.25 -28.42
CA GLY A 170 18.92 -5.34 -29.19
C GLY A 170 20.14 -5.98 -28.52
N GLU A 171 20.88 -5.25 -27.70
CA GLU A 171 22.02 -5.78 -26.93
C GLU A 171 21.62 -6.54 -25.65
N GLY A 172 20.33 -6.86 -25.47
CA GLY A 172 19.81 -7.67 -24.37
C GLY A 172 19.44 -6.89 -23.10
N ARG A 173 19.68 -5.58 -23.05
CA ARG A 173 19.24 -4.75 -21.92
C ARG A 173 17.73 -4.53 -21.94
N THR A 174 17.09 -4.63 -20.78
CA THR A 174 15.67 -4.33 -20.61
C THR A 174 15.49 -3.16 -19.64
N TYR A 175 14.79 -2.13 -20.09
CA TYR A 175 14.48 -0.94 -19.32
C TYR A 175 13.00 -0.92 -18.93
N LYS A 176 12.71 -0.47 -17.71
CA LYS A 176 11.35 -0.14 -17.27
C LYS A 176 11.24 1.38 -17.23
N VAL A 177 10.40 1.95 -18.08
CA VAL A 177 10.15 3.39 -18.15
C VAL A 177 8.81 3.66 -17.48
N LYS A 178 8.80 4.39 -16.38
CA LYS A 178 7.60 4.64 -15.57
C LYS A 178 7.41 6.14 -15.36
N PRO A 179 6.17 6.60 -15.13
CA PRO A 179 5.96 7.95 -14.66
C PRO A 179 6.68 8.13 -13.32
N SER A 180 7.04 9.37 -13.08
CA SER A 180 7.69 9.80 -11.85
C SER A 180 7.02 11.07 -11.42
N LEU A 181 6.53 11.10 -10.19
CA LEU A 181 6.07 12.32 -9.55
C LEU A 181 7.14 12.79 -8.59
N SER A 182 7.51 14.07 -8.67
CA SER A 182 8.30 14.72 -7.64
C SER A 182 7.39 15.62 -6.81
N VAL A 183 7.54 15.56 -5.48
CA VAL A 183 6.72 16.33 -4.53
C VAL A 183 7.64 16.95 -3.50
N ASP A 184 7.49 18.25 -3.29
CA ASP A 184 8.11 18.96 -2.17
C ASP A 184 7.18 18.87 -0.95
N ALA A 185 7.70 18.30 0.14
CA ALA A 185 6.94 18.06 1.37
C ALA A 185 7.75 18.43 2.61
N VAL A 186 7.07 18.73 3.71
CA VAL A 186 7.73 19.00 5.00
C VAL A 186 7.77 17.75 5.86
N ILE A 187 8.88 17.55 6.57
CA ILE A 187 9.00 16.51 7.60
C ILE A 187 8.25 16.96 8.84
N ILE A 188 7.28 16.16 9.28
CA ILE A 188 6.50 16.40 10.50
C ILE A 188 6.73 15.34 11.59
N GLY A 189 7.48 14.28 11.29
CA GLY A 189 7.88 13.30 12.29
C GLY A 189 8.84 12.24 11.78
N TYR A 190 9.34 11.39 12.67
CA TYR A 190 10.22 10.28 12.31
C TYR A 190 10.11 9.07 13.26
N THR A 191 10.60 7.92 12.80
CA THR A 191 10.85 6.73 13.65
C THR A 191 12.32 6.36 13.63
N GLU A 192 12.80 5.75 14.70
CA GLU A 192 14.18 5.26 14.84
C GLU A 192 14.32 3.82 14.32
N LYS A 193 15.53 3.43 13.89
CA LYS A 193 15.78 2.00 13.62
C LYS A 193 15.85 1.24 14.95
N SER A 194 15.35 0.01 14.95
CA SER A 194 15.37 -0.85 16.14
C SER A 194 16.78 -1.30 16.52
N ASP A 195 17.68 -1.41 15.55
CA ASP A 195 19.07 -1.85 15.73
C ASP A 195 20.07 -0.69 15.95
N ASP A 196 19.73 0.54 15.57
CA ASP A 196 20.54 1.74 15.80
C ASP A 196 19.63 2.98 15.92
N SER A 197 19.37 3.40 17.16
CA SER A 197 18.51 4.56 17.44
C SER A 197 19.11 5.89 16.99
N SER A 198 20.40 5.94 16.61
CA SER A 198 21.01 7.14 16.02
C SER A 198 20.61 7.35 14.55
N GLN A 199 19.89 6.41 13.95
CA GLN A 199 19.46 6.45 12.54
C GLN A 199 17.95 6.61 12.41
N VAL A 200 17.54 7.53 11.54
CA VAL A 200 16.14 7.61 11.11
C VAL A 200 15.83 6.37 10.27
N ARG A 201 14.78 5.65 10.64
CA ARG A 201 14.24 4.53 9.86
C ARG A 201 13.29 5.02 8.77
N SER A 202 12.38 5.92 9.13
CA SER A 202 11.43 6.55 8.19
C SER A 202 11.01 7.92 8.70
N ILE A 203 10.61 8.79 7.78
CA ILE A 203 10.06 10.13 8.05
C ILE A 203 8.58 10.18 7.68
N LEU A 204 7.84 11.02 8.38
CA LEU A 204 6.45 11.36 8.13
C LEU A 204 6.38 12.70 7.41
N LEU A 205 5.62 12.77 6.33
CA LEU A 205 5.59 13.90 5.41
C LEU A 205 4.18 14.49 5.31
N ALA A 206 4.11 15.80 5.17
CA ALA A 206 2.86 16.52 4.94
C ALA A 206 2.99 17.58 3.83
N LEU A 207 1.85 17.90 3.24
CA LEU A 207 1.62 19.03 2.34
C LEU A 207 0.75 20.07 3.05
N MET A 208 0.81 21.31 2.61
CA MET A 208 -0.03 22.39 3.12
C MET A 208 -1.29 22.55 2.27
N ARG A 209 -2.41 22.78 2.95
CA ARG A 209 -3.69 23.18 2.36
C ARG A 209 -3.76 24.72 2.29
N ALA A 210 -4.71 25.24 1.51
CA ALA A 210 -4.92 26.68 1.36
C ALA A 210 -5.22 27.40 2.69
N ASP A 211 -5.78 26.70 3.69
CA ASP A 211 -6.08 27.21 5.03
C ASP A 211 -4.90 27.12 6.02
N GLU A 212 -3.69 26.93 5.50
CA GLU A 212 -2.42 26.79 6.25
C GLU A 212 -2.32 25.54 7.15
N SER A 213 -3.30 24.65 7.08
CA SER A 213 -3.22 23.35 7.76
C SER A 213 -2.35 22.36 6.98
N PHE A 214 -1.82 21.36 7.67
CA PHE A 214 -0.93 20.34 7.12
C PHE A 214 -1.69 19.03 6.92
N GLN A 215 -1.81 18.56 5.69
CA GLN A 215 -2.40 17.27 5.39
C GLN A 215 -1.34 16.21 5.18
N LEU A 216 -1.49 15.07 5.85
CA LEU A 216 -0.55 13.98 5.77
C LEU A 216 -0.47 13.41 4.34
N LEU A 217 0.75 13.33 3.81
CA LEU A 217 1.06 12.69 2.53
C LEU A 217 1.38 11.20 2.72
N GLY A 218 2.10 10.87 3.79
CA GLY A 218 2.49 9.50 4.12
C GLY A 218 3.90 9.41 4.69
N SER A 219 4.47 8.20 4.69
CA SER A 219 5.80 7.95 5.21
C SER A 219 6.80 7.59 4.12
N CYS A 220 8.06 8.04 4.25
CA CYS A 220 9.17 7.63 3.40
C CYS A 220 10.23 6.88 4.22
N GLY A 221 10.52 5.63 3.85
CA GLY A 221 11.57 4.80 4.46
C GLY A 221 12.84 4.68 3.61
N SER A 222 12.77 5.04 2.33
CA SER A 222 13.89 5.01 1.39
C SER A 222 14.69 6.31 1.48
N LEU A 223 15.56 6.38 2.49
CA LEU A 223 16.29 7.59 2.91
C LEU A 223 17.79 7.57 2.54
N GLY A 224 18.19 6.66 1.66
CA GLY A 224 19.59 6.41 1.35
C GLY A 224 20.29 5.53 2.40
N ASP A 225 21.61 5.73 2.52
CA ASP A 225 22.51 4.92 3.34
C ASP A 225 22.52 5.32 4.83
N ALA A 226 23.31 4.59 5.63
CA ALA A 226 23.42 4.83 7.08
C ALA A 226 23.95 6.24 7.41
N LYS A 227 24.85 6.78 6.60
CA LYS A 227 25.39 8.13 6.78
C LYS A 227 24.28 9.18 6.60
N SER A 228 23.53 9.09 5.51
CA SER A 228 22.40 9.97 5.19
C SER A 228 21.34 9.94 6.29
N ARG A 229 21.05 8.75 6.84
CA ARG A 229 20.11 8.57 7.95
C ARG A 229 20.57 9.22 9.26
N LYS A 230 21.86 9.17 9.59
CA LYS A 230 22.44 9.86 10.77
C LYS A 230 22.44 11.38 10.59
N GLU A 231 22.73 11.86 9.39
CA GLU A 231 22.66 13.29 9.06
C GLU A 231 21.23 13.82 9.18
N MET A 232 20.25 13.07 8.68
CA MET A 232 18.83 13.39 8.85
C MET A 232 18.42 13.41 10.32
N MET A 233 18.84 12.41 11.11
CA MET A 233 18.59 12.38 12.55
C MET A 233 19.06 13.66 13.25
N LYS A 234 20.31 14.07 12.99
CA LYS A 234 20.90 15.29 13.56
C LYS A 234 20.11 16.55 13.23
N LYS A 235 19.49 16.62 12.04
CA LYS A 235 18.68 17.76 11.59
C LYS A 235 17.35 17.85 12.32
N ILE A 236 16.65 16.72 12.52
CA ILE A 236 15.24 16.74 12.96
C ILE A 236 15.03 16.38 14.44
N GLN A 237 15.95 15.67 15.09
CA GLN A 237 15.72 15.20 16.46
C GLN A 237 15.59 16.34 17.48
N LYS A 238 16.25 17.48 17.22
CA LYS A 238 16.25 18.64 18.13
C LYS A 238 14.95 19.45 18.07
N SER A 239 14.16 19.26 17.01
CA SER A 239 12.88 19.93 16.81
C SER A 239 11.70 19.06 17.23
N GLN A 240 11.91 18.04 18.08
CA GLN A 240 10.81 17.23 18.62
C GLN A 240 9.78 18.11 19.34
N VAL A 241 8.51 17.76 19.14
CA VAL A 241 7.39 18.53 19.66
C VAL A 241 6.19 17.62 19.94
N GLU A 242 5.37 17.99 20.91
CA GLU A 242 4.20 17.23 21.29
C GLU A 242 3.11 17.25 20.21
N SER A 243 2.30 16.19 20.22
CA SER A 243 1.16 16.02 19.33
C SER A 243 0.03 15.33 20.08
N ASN A 244 -1.18 15.89 20.01
CA ASN A 244 -2.37 15.22 20.53
C ASN A 244 -2.78 14.00 19.68
N TRP A 245 -2.17 13.84 18.50
CA TRP A 245 -2.38 12.77 17.56
C TRP A 245 -1.18 11.82 17.51
N ARG A 246 -1.44 10.52 17.56
CA ARG A 246 -0.42 9.47 17.45
C ARG A 246 -0.55 8.76 16.11
N TYR A 247 0.58 8.48 15.49
CA TYR A 247 0.66 7.75 14.23
C TYR A 247 1.73 6.66 14.31
N THR A 248 1.42 5.49 13.75
CA THR A 248 2.31 4.32 13.74
C THR A 248 2.66 3.93 12.31
N SER A 249 3.87 3.44 12.11
CA SER A 249 4.24 2.73 10.88
C SER A 249 3.52 1.39 10.77
N GLY A 250 3.61 0.76 9.59
CA GLY A 250 2.98 -0.55 9.33
C GLY A 250 3.48 -1.70 10.22
N ASP A 251 4.66 -1.58 10.80
CA ASP A 251 5.24 -2.52 11.79
C ASP A 251 5.08 -2.05 13.25
N GLY A 252 4.31 -0.99 13.50
CA GLY A 252 3.90 -0.58 14.84
C GLY A 252 4.80 0.45 15.54
N ALA A 253 5.89 0.91 14.94
CA ALA A 253 6.72 1.96 15.54
C ALA A 253 5.98 3.31 15.53
N ILE A 254 5.96 3.99 16.68
CA ILE A 254 5.29 5.28 16.86
C ILE A 254 6.18 6.40 16.33
N TYR A 255 5.61 7.28 15.50
CA TYR A 255 6.30 8.48 15.03
C TYR A 255 6.47 9.51 16.14
N ARG A 256 7.67 10.04 16.27
CA ARG A 256 7.99 11.21 17.08
C ARG A 256 7.80 12.45 16.21
N PHE A 257 6.90 13.33 16.62
CA PHE A 257 6.60 14.54 15.85
C PHE A 257 7.70 15.57 16.00
N VAL A 258 7.90 16.35 14.95
CA VAL A 258 8.89 17.44 14.90
C VAL A 258 8.24 18.71 14.35
N LYS A 259 8.84 19.87 14.62
CA LYS A 259 8.42 21.14 14.02
C LYS A 259 8.49 21.06 12.49
N PRO A 260 7.52 21.66 11.76
CA PRO A 260 7.53 21.68 10.31
C PRO A 260 8.56 22.71 9.81
N GLU A 261 9.84 22.34 9.80
CA GLU A 261 10.95 23.25 9.43
C GLU A 261 11.81 22.69 8.29
N VAL A 262 11.80 21.38 8.08
CA VAL A 262 12.68 20.72 7.10
C VAL A 262 11.87 20.28 5.88
N THR A 263 12.03 21.01 4.79
CA THR A 263 11.45 20.66 3.48
C THR A 263 12.37 19.72 2.71
N VAL A 264 11.76 18.71 2.09
CA VAL A 264 12.44 17.71 1.27
C VAL A 264 11.70 17.48 -0.04
N GLU A 265 12.46 17.12 -1.06
CA GLU A 265 11.91 16.59 -2.30
C GLU A 265 11.84 15.06 -2.18
N ILE A 266 10.67 14.50 -2.45
CA ILE A 266 10.49 13.07 -2.61
C ILE A 266 10.07 12.74 -4.03
N LYS A 267 10.45 11.55 -4.49
CA LYS A 267 9.97 10.98 -5.73
C LYS A 267 9.08 9.78 -5.46
N GLY A 268 7.90 9.76 -6.07
CA GLY A 268 6.96 8.64 -6.06
C GLY A 268 6.80 8.02 -7.45
N VAL A 269 6.39 6.76 -7.47
CA VAL A 269 6.08 6.03 -8.72
C VAL A 269 4.64 6.28 -9.16
N ASP A 270 3.72 6.29 -8.20
CA ASP A 270 2.28 6.47 -8.45
C ASP A 270 1.65 7.23 -7.27
N VAL A 271 0.48 7.80 -7.50
CA VAL A 271 -0.35 8.44 -6.48
C VAL A 271 -1.79 7.98 -6.70
N GLN A 272 -2.44 7.55 -5.62
CA GLN A 272 -3.81 7.02 -5.67
C GLN A 272 -4.70 7.72 -4.66
N SER A 273 -5.84 8.23 -5.11
CA SER A 273 -6.84 8.89 -4.27
C SER A 273 -7.98 7.98 -3.82
N GLU A 274 -8.03 6.73 -4.28
CA GLU A 274 -9.02 5.72 -3.92
C GLU A 274 -8.34 4.45 -3.42
N ASP A 275 -9.00 3.71 -2.53
CA ASP A 275 -8.56 2.40 -2.09
C ASP A 275 -9.08 1.26 -3.00
N SER A 276 -8.77 0.01 -2.66
CA SER A 276 -9.18 -1.16 -3.44
C SER A 276 -10.71 -1.38 -3.52
N SER A 277 -11.49 -0.69 -2.68
CA SER A 277 -12.95 -0.73 -2.69
C SER A 277 -13.56 0.43 -3.49
N GLY A 278 -12.72 1.33 -4.03
CA GLY A 278 -13.16 2.55 -4.71
C GLY A 278 -13.54 3.69 -3.76
N ASP A 279 -13.30 3.52 -2.46
CA ASP A 279 -13.58 4.56 -1.48
C ASP A 279 -12.44 5.61 -1.46
N PRO A 280 -12.74 6.91 -1.29
CA PRO A 280 -11.70 7.93 -1.23
C PRO A 280 -10.72 7.70 -0.07
N ILE A 281 -9.42 7.75 -0.37
CA ILE A 281 -8.37 7.75 0.63
C ILE A 281 -8.47 9.04 1.43
N ARG A 282 -8.67 8.91 2.74
CA ARG A 282 -8.71 10.06 3.67
C ARG A 282 -7.47 10.08 4.55
N LYS A 283 -6.81 11.24 4.63
CA LYS A 283 -5.60 11.44 5.43
C LYS A 283 -5.84 12.50 6.49
N MET A 284 -5.18 12.35 7.63
CA MET A 284 -5.31 13.29 8.75
C MET A 284 -4.80 14.68 8.34
N VAL A 285 -5.56 15.70 8.69
CA VAL A 285 -5.15 17.10 8.65
C VAL A 285 -4.78 17.54 10.06
N LEU A 286 -3.66 18.25 10.17
CA LEU A 286 -3.06 18.71 11.41
C LEU A 286 -2.89 20.23 11.35
N SER A 287 -3.13 20.92 12.46
CA SER A 287 -2.64 22.29 12.65
C SER A 287 -1.39 22.27 13.51
N TYR A 288 -0.43 23.14 13.21
CA TYR A 288 0.72 23.41 14.08
C TYR A 288 0.58 24.82 14.65
N LYS A 289 0.34 24.93 15.96
CA LYS A 289 0.21 26.19 16.70
C LYS A 289 0.81 26.04 18.08
N ASP A 290 1.31 27.13 18.66
CA ASP A 290 1.82 27.16 20.03
C ASP A 290 2.85 26.06 20.35
N ASN A 291 3.66 25.69 19.34
CA ASN A 291 4.62 24.61 19.43
C ASN A 291 3.97 23.27 19.83
N GLU A 292 2.83 22.94 19.23
CA GLU A 292 2.14 21.65 19.35
C GLU A 292 1.43 21.28 18.04
N TRP A 293 1.37 19.98 17.73
CA TRP A 293 0.53 19.44 16.67
C TRP A 293 -0.86 19.06 17.18
N LEU A 294 -1.90 19.55 16.51
CA LEU A 294 -3.29 19.24 16.82
C LEU A 294 -3.97 18.57 15.61
N ALA A 295 -4.52 17.37 15.81
CA ALA A 295 -5.42 16.74 14.85
C ALA A 295 -6.69 17.55 14.67
N LEU A 296 -7.01 17.80 13.39
CA LEU A 296 -8.24 18.45 12.98
C LEU A 296 -9.26 17.38 12.59
N GLN A 297 -9.21 16.94 11.33
CA GLN A 297 -10.10 15.92 10.77
C GLN A 297 -9.40 15.18 9.64
N LYS A 298 -9.95 14.03 9.22
CA LYS A 298 -9.50 13.35 8.00
C LYS A 298 -10.22 13.95 6.79
N LEU A 299 -9.48 14.41 5.78
CA LEU A 299 -10.04 14.87 4.51
C LEU A 299 -9.55 13.98 3.36
N PRO A 300 -10.27 13.93 2.22
CA PRO A 300 -9.79 13.26 1.02
C PRO A 300 -8.37 13.73 0.66
N CYS A 301 -7.54 12.79 0.24
CA CYS A 301 -6.14 12.99 -0.15
C CYS A 301 -5.74 11.85 -1.08
N ALA A 302 -4.44 11.64 -1.22
CA ALA A 302 -3.91 10.48 -1.90
C ALA A 302 -2.81 9.79 -1.08
N SER A 303 -2.51 8.54 -1.45
CA SER A 303 -1.33 7.83 -0.99
C SER A 303 -0.28 7.82 -2.09
N ILE A 304 0.94 8.22 -1.73
CA ILE A 304 2.10 8.11 -2.62
C ILE A 304 2.74 6.72 -2.54
N HIS A 305 2.96 6.10 -3.69
CA HIS A 305 3.55 4.78 -3.79
C HIS A 305 5.05 4.83 -4.00
N HIS A 306 5.76 4.02 -3.21
CA HIS A 306 7.22 3.92 -3.20
C HIS A 306 7.95 5.26 -3.10
N PRO A 307 7.65 6.11 -2.09
CA PRO A 307 8.33 7.38 -1.93
C PRO A 307 9.82 7.17 -1.62
N VAL A 308 10.67 7.89 -2.35
CA VAL A 308 12.13 7.93 -2.18
C VAL A 308 12.57 9.35 -1.90
N PHE A 309 13.35 9.55 -0.84
CA PHE A 309 13.99 10.85 -0.56
C PHE A 309 14.99 11.18 -1.68
N VAL A 310 14.88 12.38 -2.24
CA VAL A 310 15.78 12.87 -3.29
C VAL A 310 16.81 13.81 -2.69
N ARG A 311 16.34 14.89 -2.06
CA ARG A 311 17.20 15.94 -1.49
C ARG A 311 16.45 16.82 -0.50
N TYR A 312 17.22 17.57 0.29
CA TYR A 312 16.70 18.69 1.05
C TYR A 312 16.40 19.88 0.13
N ARG A 313 15.33 20.63 0.42
CA ARG A 313 14.93 21.82 -0.33
C ARG A 313 15.11 23.06 0.52
N SER A 314 16.37 23.46 0.71
CA SER A 314 16.70 24.70 1.42
C SER A 314 16.30 25.97 0.66
N ASP A 315 15.96 25.82 -0.62
CA ASP A 315 15.39 26.85 -1.49
C ASP A 315 13.86 27.00 -1.36
N LYS A 316 13.22 26.18 -0.51
CA LYS A 316 11.77 26.16 -0.30
C LYS A 316 11.43 26.54 1.13
N GLN A 317 10.29 27.19 1.29
CA GLN A 317 9.76 27.58 2.59
C GLN A 317 8.52 26.77 2.95
N VAL A 318 8.18 26.78 4.24
CA VAL A 318 6.96 26.14 4.75
C VAL A 318 5.81 27.12 4.58
N ASN A 319 5.20 27.11 3.39
CA ASN A 319 4.07 27.94 3.03
C ASN A 319 3.13 27.20 2.06
N THR A 320 1.94 27.77 1.85
CA THR A 320 0.87 27.20 1.02
C THR A 320 1.14 27.23 -0.48
N LEU A 321 2.26 27.82 -0.94
CA LEU A 321 2.65 27.84 -2.35
C LEU A 321 3.68 26.74 -2.66
N ASP A 322 4.74 26.68 -1.84
CA ASP A 322 5.86 25.75 -1.99
C ASP A 322 5.49 24.32 -1.62
N LEU A 323 4.60 24.14 -0.62
CA LEU A 323 4.19 22.83 -0.11
C LEU A 323 2.75 22.49 -0.43
N ARG A 324 2.15 23.18 -1.39
CA ARG A 324 0.73 23.08 -1.73
C ARG A 324 0.29 21.66 -2.06
N ILE A 325 -0.91 21.27 -1.66
CA ILE A 325 -1.46 19.93 -1.94
C ILE A 325 -1.73 19.71 -3.44
N GLU A 326 -1.88 20.79 -4.20
CA GLU A 326 -2.11 20.76 -5.65
C GLU A 326 -0.91 20.21 -6.43
N GLN A 327 0.26 20.03 -5.80
CA GLN A 327 1.38 19.28 -6.39
C GLN A 327 1.01 17.86 -6.82
N ILE A 328 0.00 17.26 -6.19
CA ILE A 328 -0.42 15.89 -6.45
C ILE A 328 -1.77 15.78 -7.17
N THR A 329 -2.49 16.90 -7.36
CA THR A 329 -3.80 16.91 -8.04
C THR A 329 -3.68 16.73 -9.55
N ASP A 330 -2.54 17.09 -10.14
CA ASP A 330 -2.25 16.86 -11.56
C ASP A 330 -2.20 15.36 -11.93
N ARG A 331 -2.08 14.48 -10.92
CA ARG A 331 -1.96 13.01 -11.12
C ARG A 331 -3.19 12.23 -10.70
N CYS A 332 -3.96 12.74 -9.75
CA CYS A 332 -5.21 12.11 -9.31
C CYS A 332 -6.18 13.16 -8.80
N LEU A 333 -7.48 12.95 -9.04
CA LEU A 333 -8.51 13.81 -8.48
C LEU A 333 -8.54 13.65 -6.97
N ILE A 334 -8.32 14.76 -6.26
CA ILE A 334 -8.51 14.87 -4.82
C ILE A 334 -9.67 15.84 -4.62
N SER A 335 -10.79 15.33 -4.10
CA SER A 335 -11.94 16.17 -3.80
C SER A 335 -11.69 17.04 -2.57
N ASN A 336 -12.39 18.17 -2.49
CA ASN A 336 -12.46 19.00 -1.29
C ASN A 336 -11.10 19.55 -0.82
N THR A 337 -10.16 19.87 -1.72
CA THR A 337 -8.89 20.53 -1.39
C THR A 337 -9.08 21.94 -0.82
N GLU A 338 -10.15 22.62 -1.21
CA GLU A 338 -10.53 23.96 -0.72
C GLU A 338 -11.30 23.94 0.61
N THR A 339 -11.79 22.78 1.05
CA THR A 339 -12.58 22.70 2.28
C THR A 339 -11.70 22.99 3.50
N LYS A 340 -12.09 23.97 4.32
CA LYS A 340 -11.35 24.28 5.54
C LYS A 340 -11.35 23.08 6.50
N ALA A 341 -10.19 22.76 7.05
CA ALA A 341 -10.06 21.74 8.06
C ALA A 341 -10.54 22.26 9.41
N GLU A 342 -11.45 21.51 10.05
CA GLU A 342 -12.00 21.84 11.35
C GLU A 342 -11.51 20.85 12.40
N ALA A 343 -11.29 21.35 13.62
CA ALA A 343 -11.06 20.48 14.77
C ALA A 343 -12.29 19.59 14.96
N ALA A 344 -12.10 18.27 14.93
CA ALA A 344 -13.19 17.33 15.16
C ALA A 344 -13.79 17.59 16.54
N LYS A 345 -15.02 18.13 16.58
CA LYS A 345 -15.84 18.11 17.79
C LYS A 345 -16.31 16.68 18.02
N LEU A 346 -15.45 15.90 18.66
CA LEU A 346 -15.79 14.55 19.04
C LEU A 346 -16.76 14.58 20.21
N SER A 347 -17.94 13.97 20.03
CA SER A 347 -18.89 13.77 21.11
C SER A 347 -18.22 13.06 22.28
N ALA A 348 -18.53 13.50 23.50
CA ALA A 348 -18.01 12.87 24.71
C ALA A 348 -18.41 11.39 24.76
N SER A 349 -17.48 10.53 25.17
CA SER A 349 -17.80 9.14 25.45
C SER A 349 -18.62 9.04 26.73
N GLU A 350 -19.59 8.13 26.77
CA GLU A 350 -20.47 7.92 27.92
C GLU A 350 -20.19 6.55 28.56
N ILE A 351 -19.84 6.53 29.85
CA ILE A 351 -19.68 5.26 30.59
C ILE A 351 -21.07 4.66 30.80
N VAL A 352 -21.32 3.52 30.15
CA VAL A 352 -22.62 2.82 30.26
C VAL A 352 -22.61 1.75 31.35
N ARG A 353 -21.42 1.26 31.76
CA ARG A 353 -21.26 0.30 32.85
C ARG A 353 -19.87 0.41 33.45
N ARG A 354 -19.78 0.43 34.77
CA ARG A 354 -18.51 0.35 35.50
C ARG A 354 -18.69 -0.57 36.70
N GLU A 355 -17.84 -1.57 36.81
CA GLU A 355 -17.81 -2.49 37.96
C GLU A 355 -16.37 -2.65 38.44
N VAL A 356 -16.19 -2.54 39.75
CA VAL A 356 -14.90 -2.70 40.42
C VAL A 356 -15.03 -3.86 41.39
N TYR A 357 -14.02 -4.73 41.40
CA TYR A 357 -13.94 -5.87 42.29
C TYR A 357 -12.60 -5.86 43.00
N THR A 358 -12.61 -6.18 44.29
CA THR A 358 -11.41 -6.32 45.09
C THR A 358 -11.27 -7.73 45.62
N LYS A 359 -10.03 -8.12 45.87
CA LYS A 359 -9.69 -9.35 46.58
C LYS A 359 -8.52 -9.08 47.51
N ILE A 360 -8.71 -9.36 48.80
CA ILE A 360 -7.71 -9.15 49.84
C ILE A 360 -7.13 -10.51 50.23
N VAL A 361 -5.81 -10.64 50.19
CA VAL A 361 -5.08 -11.84 50.67
C VAL A 361 -3.86 -11.36 51.43
N LYS A 362 -3.77 -11.70 52.73
CA LYS A 362 -2.62 -11.37 53.61
C LYS A 362 -2.14 -9.92 53.43
N GLU A 363 -3.06 -8.97 53.63
CA GLU A 363 -2.86 -7.50 53.52
C GLU A 363 -2.65 -6.96 52.10
N THR A 364 -2.47 -7.81 51.10
CA THR A 364 -2.41 -7.38 49.69
C THR A 364 -3.81 -7.22 49.10
N THR A 365 -4.08 -6.04 48.51
CA THR A 365 -5.32 -5.78 47.75
C THR A 365 -5.09 -5.88 46.24
N SER A 366 -5.80 -6.80 45.59
CA SER A 366 -5.90 -6.87 44.13
C SER A 366 -7.19 -6.20 43.65
N VAL A 367 -7.15 -5.60 42.46
CA VAL A 367 -8.27 -4.85 41.86
C VAL A 367 -8.56 -5.35 40.45
N ARG A 368 -9.83 -5.65 40.18
CA ARG A 368 -10.33 -5.89 38.82
C ARG A 368 -11.39 -4.87 38.47
N LYS A 369 -11.34 -4.34 37.26
CA LYS A 369 -12.25 -3.29 36.80
C LYS A 369 -12.76 -3.61 35.41
N LEU A 370 -14.07 -3.66 35.28
CA LEU A 370 -14.78 -3.62 34.01
C LEU A 370 -15.25 -2.20 33.76
N VAL A 371 -15.01 -1.68 32.55
CA VAL A 371 -15.64 -0.46 32.06
C VAL A 371 -16.18 -0.72 30.66
N VAL A 372 -17.45 -0.40 30.46
CA VAL A 372 -18.08 -0.34 29.14
C VAL A 372 -18.48 1.11 28.90
N TRP A 373 -18.13 1.66 27.74
CA TRP A 373 -18.58 2.99 27.34
C TRP A 373 -19.04 3.01 25.89
N LYS A 374 -20.01 3.88 25.62
CA LYS A 374 -20.40 4.27 24.28
C LYS A 374 -19.45 5.37 23.81
N THR A 375 -18.93 5.27 22.58
CA THR A 375 -17.99 6.26 22.06
C THR A 375 -18.71 7.49 21.52
N ASN A 376 -19.94 7.36 21.02
CA ASN A 376 -20.71 8.45 20.38
C ASN A 376 -20.01 9.04 19.14
N LYS A 377 -19.16 8.25 18.49
CA LYS A 377 -18.31 8.66 17.35
C LYS A 377 -18.55 7.79 16.11
N GLU A 378 -19.38 6.75 16.24
CA GLU A 378 -19.68 5.77 15.19
C GLU A 378 -20.33 6.39 13.94
N GLU A 379 -21.08 7.47 14.11
CA GLU A 379 -21.70 8.22 13.01
C GLU A 379 -20.72 9.19 12.33
N LEU A 380 -19.62 9.57 13.01
CA LEU A 380 -18.64 10.54 12.51
C LEU A 380 -17.56 9.88 11.64
N ASP A 381 -17.08 8.70 12.04
CA ASP A 381 -16.13 7.90 11.27
C ASP A 381 -16.39 6.43 11.57
N SER A 382 -16.67 5.64 10.53
CA SER A 382 -17.00 4.21 10.62
C SER A 382 -15.88 3.36 11.23
N ASN A 383 -14.66 3.91 11.33
CA ASN A 383 -13.56 3.29 12.05
C ASN A 383 -13.67 3.44 13.58
N TYR A 384 -14.53 4.31 14.10
CA TYR A 384 -14.82 4.36 15.54
C TYR A 384 -15.81 3.26 15.91
N PRO A 385 -15.43 2.31 16.79
CA PRO A 385 -16.39 1.36 17.31
C PRO A 385 -17.42 2.09 18.18
N ALA A 386 -18.70 1.73 18.07
CA ALA A 386 -19.76 2.34 18.88
C ALA A 386 -19.56 2.10 20.39
N TYR A 387 -18.99 0.95 20.77
CA TYR A 387 -18.74 0.57 22.15
C TYR A 387 -17.35 -0.01 22.36
N VAL A 388 -16.79 0.25 23.54
CA VAL A 388 -15.55 -0.37 24.01
C VAL A 388 -15.79 -1.04 25.36
N VAL A 389 -15.27 -2.26 25.51
CA VAL A 389 -15.25 -3.03 26.75
C VAL A 389 -13.80 -3.16 27.20
N HIS A 390 -13.47 -2.55 28.33
CA HIS A 390 -12.13 -2.55 28.91
C HIS A 390 -12.10 -3.31 30.22
N TRP A 391 -11.18 -4.25 30.32
CA TRP A 391 -10.87 -4.99 31.53
C TRP A 391 -9.53 -4.55 32.08
N THR A 392 -9.46 -4.31 33.38
CA THR A 392 -8.22 -4.09 34.13
C THR A 392 -8.10 -5.18 35.18
N ASP A 393 -6.92 -5.78 35.28
CA ASP A 393 -6.57 -6.72 36.35
C ASP A 393 -5.25 -6.25 36.98
N TYR A 394 -5.30 -5.84 38.24
CA TYR A 394 -4.16 -5.40 39.02
C TYR A 394 -3.96 -6.32 40.24
N SER A 395 -2.74 -6.82 40.41
CA SER A 395 -2.28 -7.53 41.60
C SER A 395 -0.80 -7.21 41.81
N PRO A 396 -0.40 -6.62 42.94
CA PRO A 396 0.96 -6.13 43.14
C PRO A 396 2.01 -7.25 43.20
N ASP A 397 1.62 -8.46 43.62
CA ASP A 397 2.55 -9.59 43.77
C ASP A 397 2.90 -10.32 42.46
N ARG A 398 2.36 -9.86 41.31
CA ARG A 398 2.66 -10.46 40.00
C ARG A 398 3.89 -9.82 39.38
N LYS A 399 4.65 -10.63 38.62
CA LYS A 399 5.74 -10.13 37.75
C LYS A 399 5.30 -8.98 36.85
N ASP A 400 4.07 -9.08 36.31
CA ASP A 400 3.38 -7.99 35.61
C ASP A 400 2.16 -7.57 36.45
N PRO A 401 2.29 -6.52 37.28
CA PRO A 401 1.25 -6.17 38.23
C PRO A 401 -0.08 -5.78 37.56
N LEU A 402 0.00 -5.14 36.39
CA LEU A 402 -1.15 -4.60 35.67
C LEU A 402 -1.34 -5.28 34.31
N LYS A 403 -2.50 -5.91 34.11
CA LYS A 403 -2.96 -6.44 32.83
C LYS A 403 -4.20 -5.70 32.35
N ARG A 404 -4.30 -5.51 31.03
CA ARG A 404 -5.44 -4.84 30.39
C ARG A 404 -5.90 -5.66 29.19
N GLU A 405 -7.21 -5.73 28.98
CA GLU A 405 -7.83 -6.32 27.80
C GLU A 405 -8.86 -5.33 27.25
N VAL A 406 -8.86 -5.12 25.93
CA VAL A 406 -9.81 -4.24 25.25
C VAL A 406 -10.53 -5.04 24.16
N ARG A 407 -11.85 -4.91 24.12
CA ARG A 407 -12.71 -5.46 23.07
C ARG A 407 -13.62 -4.37 22.53
N LEU A 408 -13.93 -4.46 21.24
CA LEU A 408 -14.75 -3.49 20.53
C LEU A 408 -16.10 -4.12 20.18
N ALA A 409 -17.14 -3.30 20.10
CA ALA A 409 -18.46 -3.75 19.68
C ALA A 409 -19.19 -2.65 18.88
N SER A 410 -19.91 -3.05 17.84
CA SER A 410 -20.73 -2.14 17.02
C SER A 410 -22.11 -1.86 17.64
N ALA A 411 -22.54 -2.65 18.63
CA ALA A 411 -23.85 -2.50 19.26
C ALA A 411 -23.80 -2.78 20.77
N LYS A 412 -24.70 -2.15 21.52
CA LYS A 412 -24.81 -2.29 22.99
C LYS A 412 -24.95 -3.75 23.41
N LYS A 413 -25.79 -4.52 22.71
CA LYS A 413 -26.05 -5.93 23.02
C LYS A 413 -24.75 -6.77 22.97
N THR A 414 -23.96 -6.60 21.92
CA THR A 414 -22.67 -7.28 21.77
C THR A 414 -21.68 -6.86 22.86
N ALA A 415 -21.61 -5.56 23.18
CA ALA A 415 -20.78 -5.05 24.27
C ALA A 415 -21.17 -5.65 25.62
N THR A 416 -22.47 -5.77 25.90
CA THR A 416 -23.01 -6.44 27.09
C THR A 416 -22.61 -7.91 27.14
N THR A 417 -22.77 -8.66 26.05
CA THR A 417 -22.35 -10.08 25.99
C THR A 417 -20.86 -10.25 26.28
N ILE A 418 -20.00 -9.42 25.66
CA ILE A 418 -18.55 -9.45 25.92
C ILE A 418 -18.25 -9.14 27.39
N ALA A 419 -18.93 -8.15 27.97
CA ALA A 419 -18.76 -7.77 29.37
C ALA A 419 -19.15 -8.92 30.32
N GLU A 420 -20.28 -9.60 30.09
CA GLU A 420 -20.69 -10.76 30.90
C GLU A 420 -19.68 -11.91 30.79
N GLN A 421 -19.19 -12.22 29.59
CA GLN A 421 -18.16 -13.23 29.39
C GLN A 421 -16.85 -12.88 30.13
N MET A 422 -16.45 -11.60 30.13
CA MET A 422 -15.28 -11.15 30.90
C MET A 422 -15.49 -11.31 32.40
N LEU A 423 -16.70 -11.01 32.90
CA LEU A 423 -17.03 -11.18 34.32
C LEU A 423 -17.02 -12.66 34.71
N GLU A 424 -17.71 -13.52 33.97
CA GLU A 424 -17.78 -14.97 34.22
C GLU A 424 -16.39 -15.60 34.22
N LYS A 425 -15.54 -15.21 33.26
CA LYS A 425 -14.18 -15.73 33.14
C LYS A 425 -13.30 -15.30 34.31
N ASN A 426 -13.40 -14.05 34.74
CA ASN A 426 -12.43 -13.44 35.65
C ASN A 426 -12.90 -13.38 37.10
N ILE A 427 -14.15 -13.02 37.38
CA ILE A 427 -14.66 -12.90 38.75
C ILE A 427 -15.02 -14.29 39.28
N LYS A 428 -14.08 -14.88 40.03
CA LYS A 428 -14.24 -16.17 40.70
C LYS A 428 -14.40 -15.98 42.21
N LYS A 429 -14.53 -17.07 42.97
CA LYS A 429 -14.65 -17.05 44.44
C LYS A 429 -13.57 -16.18 45.11
N GLY A 430 -14.01 -15.31 46.02
CA GLY A 430 -13.16 -14.39 46.79
C GLY A 430 -12.92 -13.03 46.14
N TRP A 431 -13.58 -12.71 45.03
CA TRP A 431 -13.67 -11.35 44.51
C TRP A 431 -14.99 -10.71 44.94
N GLU A 432 -14.92 -9.54 45.56
CA GLU A 432 -16.08 -8.82 46.06
C GLU A 432 -16.29 -7.56 45.25
N LYS A 433 -17.53 -7.32 44.83
CA LYS A 433 -17.89 -6.11 44.10
C LYS A 433 -17.84 -4.93 45.06
N THR A 434 -17.06 -3.92 44.72
CA THR A 434 -16.98 -2.67 45.47
C THR A 434 -17.90 -1.65 44.82
N THR A 435 -18.79 -1.03 45.60
CA THR A 435 -19.49 0.18 45.20
C THR A 435 -18.50 1.34 45.22
N ALA A 436 -18.30 1.98 44.07
CA ALA A 436 -17.48 3.17 43.94
C ALA A 436 -18.21 4.24 43.15
#